data_AF-A0A6J0DJV3-F1
#
_entry.id   AF-A0A6J0DJV3-F1
#
_cell.length_a   1.000
_cell.length_b   1.000
_cell.length_c   1.000
_cell.angle_alpha   90.00
_cell.angle_beta   90.00
_cell.angle_gamma   90.00
#
_symmetry.space_group_name_H-M   'P 1'
#
loop_
_entity.id
_entity.type
_entity.pdbx_description
1 polymer ?
#
loop_
_entity_poly.entity_id
_entity_poly.type
_entity_poly.pdbx_seq_one_letter_code
_entity_poly.pdbx_strand_id
1 'polypeptide(L)'
;MLHRAPQLTTPWANRDLQRAWEKTYQDHRKKVQNAQPLVDTHPPQTYSHLYLKFKKLKMEEERLSVINRDNCLLLQRVASAMRTRGQTDSRNHFTHRSLNRKTRKQAHMKAQKQNKVVLERLPSSEPWYGAQRPWEDWAATARRPCKSRRTWRKGKCLENTWK
;
A
#
# COMPACT_ATOMS: atom_id res chain seq x y z
N MET A 1 3.50 -26.50 -69.36
CA MET A 1 3.87 -27.28 -70.57
C MET A 1 5.30 -26.91 -70.95
N LEU A 2 6.24 -27.85 -70.88
CA LEU A 2 7.63 -27.65 -71.33
C LEU A 2 7.65 -27.66 -72.85
N HIS A 3 7.79 -26.50 -73.49
CA HIS A 3 8.07 -26.44 -74.92
C HIS A 3 9.47 -27.00 -75.17
N ARG A 4 9.53 -28.22 -75.71
CA ARG A 4 10.76 -28.83 -76.18
C ARG A 4 11.17 -28.15 -77.49
N ALA A 5 12.45 -27.83 -77.62
CA ALA A 5 12.94 -27.19 -78.83
C ALA A 5 12.81 -28.16 -80.04
N PRO A 6 12.53 -27.65 -81.27
CA PRO A 6 12.36 -28.50 -82.44
C PRO A 6 13.65 -29.27 -82.72
N GLN A 7 13.54 -30.59 -82.92
CA GLN A 7 14.69 -31.40 -83.29
C GLN A 7 14.91 -31.31 -84.81
N LEU A 8 16.14 -31.01 -85.22
CA LEU A 8 16.52 -31.04 -86.63
C LEU A 8 16.54 -32.50 -87.09
N THR A 9 15.63 -32.86 -87.99
CA THR A 9 15.45 -34.24 -88.48
C THR A 9 16.27 -34.55 -89.74
N THR A 10 17.13 -33.63 -90.19
CA THR A 10 17.89 -33.82 -91.43
C THR A 10 19.19 -34.63 -91.19
N PRO A 11 19.56 -35.56 -92.11
CA PRO A 11 20.72 -36.46 -91.90
C PRO A 11 22.09 -35.78 -91.82
N TRP A 12 22.21 -34.57 -92.36
CA TRP A 12 23.45 -33.78 -92.34
C TRP A 12 23.49 -32.74 -91.21
N ALA A 13 22.48 -32.70 -90.34
CA ALA A 13 22.45 -31.80 -89.21
C ALA A 13 23.64 -32.07 -88.27
N ASN A 14 24.55 -31.10 -88.21
CA ASN A 14 25.74 -31.17 -87.39
C ASN A 14 25.31 -31.17 -85.90
N ARG A 15 25.45 -32.30 -85.20
CA ARG A 15 25.00 -32.48 -83.80
C ARG A 15 25.50 -31.38 -82.86
N ASP A 16 26.69 -30.87 -83.11
CA ASP A 16 27.30 -29.81 -82.30
C ASP A 16 26.59 -28.46 -82.48
N LEU A 17 26.13 -28.15 -83.69
CA LEU A 17 25.32 -26.97 -83.96
C LEU A 17 23.96 -27.07 -83.24
N GLN A 18 23.35 -28.26 -83.21
CA GLN A 18 22.09 -28.47 -82.51
C GLN A 18 22.25 -28.34 -80.99
N ARG A 19 23.34 -28.86 -80.41
CA ARG A 19 23.65 -28.69 -78.97
C ARG A 19 23.94 -27.23 -78.62
N ALA A 20 24.68 -26.51 -79.48
CA ALA A 20 24.96 -25.10 -79.28
C ALA A 20 23.67 -24.26 -79.30
N TRP A 21 22.76 -24.55 -80.23
CA TRP A 21 21.47 -23.87 -80.32
C TRP A 21 20.53 -24.18 -79.14
N GLU A 22 20.47 -25.44 -78.69
CA GLU A 22 19.70 -25.81 -77.50
C GLU A 22 20.21 -25.05 -76.26
N LYS A 23 21.54 -24.94 -76.11
CA LYS A 23 22.15 -24.21 -75.00
C LYS A 23 21.80 -22.72 -75.03
N THR A 24 21.95 -22.06 -76.18
CA THR A 24 21.60 -20.63 -76.31
C THR A 24 20.11 -20.38 -76.11
N TYR A 25 19.25 -21.29 -76.56
CA TYR A 25 17.82 -21.23 -76.32
C TYR A 25 17.49 -21.34 -74.83
N GLN A 26 18.09 -22.30 -74.11
CA GLN A 26 17.88 -22.42 -72.67
C GLN A 26 18.41 -21.21 -71.89
N ASP A 27 19.57 -20.68 -72.27
CA ASP A 27 20.13 -19.48 -71.66
C ASP A 27 19.25 -18.25 -71.91
N HIS A 28 18.70 -18.11 -73.12
CA HIS A 28 17.71 -17.08 -73.43
C HIS A 28 16.45 -17.24 -72.56
N ARG A 29 15.90 -18.45 -72.43
CA ARG A 29 14.71 -18.70 -71.60
C ARG A 29 14.96 -18.40 -70.13
N LYS A 30 16.14 -18.73 -69.60
CA LYS A 30 16.56 -18.34 -68.24
C LYS A 30 16.63 -16.83 -68.09
N LYS A 31 17.19 -16.11 -69.06
CA LYS A 31 17.23 -14.63 -69.04
C LYS A 31 15.84 -14.02 -69.08
N VAL A 32 14.93 -14.58 -69.89
CA VAL A 32 13.52 -14.12 -69.96
C VAL A 32 12.79 -14.39 -68.64
N GLN A 33 12.97 -15.56 -68.02
CA GLN A 33 12.35 -15.87 -66.73
C GLN A 33 12.87 -15.00 -65.58
N ASN A 34 14.17 -14.72 -65.57
CA ASN A 34 14.82 -13.96 -64.50
C ASN A 34 14.79 -12.44 -64.75
N ALA A 35 14.23 -12.00 -65.88
CA ALA A 35 14.11 -10.58 -66.19
C ALA A 35 13.23 -9.90 -65.13
N GLN A 36 13.82 -8.97 -64.38
CA GLN A 36 13.08 -8.17 -63.43
C GLN A 36 12.20 -7.16 -64.18
N PRO A 37 10.97 -6.91 -63.69
CA PRO A 37 10.13 -5.86 -64.26
C PRO A 37 10.83 -4.50 -64.11
N LEU A 38 10.74 -3.65 -65.14
CA LEU A 38 11.34 -2.31 -65.13
C LEU A 38 10.66 -1.38 -64.12
N VAL A 39 9.39 -1.64 -63.82
CA VAL A 39 8.56 -0.86 -62.91
C VAL A 39 8.16 -1.75 -61.76
N ASP A 40 8.40 -1.27 -60.55
CA ASP A 40 7.87 -1.88 -59.33
C ASP A 40 6.35 -1.74 -59.32
N THR A 41 5.65 -2.87 -59.33
CA THR A 41 4.18 -2.94 -59.25
C THR A 41 3.72 -3.48 -57.90
N HIS A 42 4.64 -3.64 -56.93
CA HIS A 42 4.29 -4.10 -55.60
C HIS A 42 3.45 -3.06 -54.85
N PRO A 43 2.52 -3.51 -53.99
CA PRO A 43 1.80 -2.59 -53.13
C PRO A 43 2.79 -1.91 -52.17
N PRO A 44 2.56 -0.62 -51.85
CA PRO A 44 3.42 0.09 -50.90
C PRO A 44 3.39 -0.59 -49.53
N GLN A 45 4.50 -0.48 -48.80
CA GLN A 45 4.63 -1.05 -47.47
C GLN A 45 3.57 -0.48 -46.52
N THR A 46 2.73 -1.36 -45.98
CA THR A 46 1.75 -0.99 -44.96
C THR A 46 2.44 -0.85 -43.62
N TYR A 47 2.28 0.30 -42.95
CA TYR A 47 2.79 0.53 -41.61
C TYR A 47 1.72 0.36 -40.54
N SER A 48 2.04 -0.36 -39.47
CA SER A 48 1.11 -0.64 -38.36
C SER A 48 0.60 0.63 -37.66
N HIS A 49 1.41 1.68 -37.56
CA HIS A 49 1.05 2.94 -36.92
C HIS A 49 -0.03 3.74 -37.67
N LEU A 50 -0.31 3.43 -38.94
CA LEU A 50 -1.38 4.06 -39.70
C LEU A 50 -2.77 3.59 -39.25
N TYR A 51 -2.86 2.35 -38.76
CA TYR A 51 -4.12 1.71 -38.36
C TYR A 51 -4.22 1.56 -36.83
N LEU A 52 -3.08 1.52 -36.14
CA LEU A 52 -3.00 1.33 -34.69
C LEU A 52 -2.59 2.62 -33.97
N LYS A 53 -3.40 3.02 -33.00
CA LYS A 53 -3.10 4.14 -32.10
C LYS A 53 -2.26 3.65 -30.92
N PHE A 54 -0.96 3.44 -31.14
CA PHE A 54 -0.04 2.89 -30.12
C PHE A 54 -0.07 3.62 -28.78
N LYS A 55 -0.10 4.96 -28.78
CA LYS A 55 -0.21 5.75 -27.55
C LYS A 55 -1.48 5.43 -26.75
N LYS A 56 -2.62 5.27 -27.45
CA LYS A 56 -3.90 4.93 -26.81
C LYS A 56 -3.83 3.53 -26.20
N LEU A 57 -3.32 2.55 -26.96
CA LEU A 57 -3.16 1.17 -26.48
C LEU A 57 -2.26 1.12 -25.24
N LYS A 58 -1.15 1.86 -25.25
CA LYS A 58 -0.22 1.89 -24.13
C LYS A 58 -0.84 2.49 -22.86
N MET A 59 -1.54 3.63 -22.99
CA MET A 59 -2.22 4.24 -21.85
C MET A 59 -3.31 3.34 -21.27
N GLU A 60 -4.04 2.59 -22.11
CA GLU A 60 -5.05 1.66 -21.61
C GLU A 60 -4.42 0.48 -20.87
N GLU A 61 -3.33 -0.08 -21.39
CA GLU A 61 -2.56 -1.13 -20.72
C GLU A 61 -2.07 -0.67 -19.34
N GLU A 62 -1.50 0.52 -19.25
CA GLU A 62 -1.03 1.11 -17.98
C GLU A 62 -2.18 1.32 -17.00
N ARG A 63 -3.32 1.86 -17.48
CA ARG A 63 -4.52 2.05 -16.66
C ARG A 63 -5.02 0.71 -16.09
N LEU A 64 -5.09 -0.33 -16.92
CA LEU A 64 -5.51 -1.67 -16.51
C LEU A 64 -4.51 -2.31 -15.54
N SER A 65 -3.21 -2.07 -15.73
CA SER A 65 -2.17 -2.56 -14.81
C SER A 65 -2.33 -1.98 -13.40
N VAL A 66 -2.60 -0.67 -13.29
CA VAL A 66 -2.87 -0.01 -12.00
C VAL A 66 -4.12 -0.60 -11.36
N ILE A 67 -5.22 -0.71 -12.11
CA ILE A 67 -6.48 -1.28 -11.62
C ILE A 67 -6.27 -2.72 -11.10
N ASN A 68 -5.53 -3.55 -11.83
CA ASN A 68 -5.26 -4.93 -11.43
C ASN A 68 -4.41 -5.00 -10.16
N ARG A 69 -3.37 -4.16 -10.05
CA ARG A 69 -2.56 -4.05 -8.84
C ARG A 69 -3.42 -3.66 -7.62
N ASP A 70 -4.28 -2.66 -7.79
CA ASP A 70 -5.14 -2.18 -6.71
C ASP A 70 -6.19 -3.20 -6.32
N ASN A 71 -6.76 -3.92 -7.29
CA ASN A 71 -7.68 -5.04 -7.04
C ASN A 71 -6.99 -6.17 -6.27
N CYS A 72 -5.76 -6.55 -6.63
CA CYS A 72 -4.99 -7.54 -5.87
C CYS A 72 -4.76 -7.10 -4.43
N LEU A 73 -4.37 -5.83 -4.21
CA LEU A 73 -4.17 -5.28 -2.88
C LEU A 73 -5.47 -5.25 -2.06
N LEU A 74 -6.57 -4.85 -2.69
CA LEU A 74 -7.90 -4.84 -2.08
C LEU A 74 -8.31 -6.24 -1.64
N LEU A 75 -8.18 -7.23 -2.52
CA LEU A 75 -8.49 -8.62 -2.22
C LEU A 75 -7.63 -9.15 -1.08
N GLN A 76 -6.33 -8.83 -1.05
CA GLN A 76 -5.45 -9.21 0.05
C GLN A 76 -5.90 -8.60 1.38
N ARG A 77 -6.31 -7.33 1.39
CA ARG A 77 -6.82 -6.64 2.58
C ARG A 77 -8.14 -7.23 3.05
N VAL A 78 -9.08 -7.47 2.13
CA VAL A 78 -10.36 -8.13 2.41
C VAL A 78 -10.13 -9.52 2.99
N ALA A 79 -9.28 -10.34 2.37
CA ALA A 79 -8.94 -11.66 2.86
C ALA A 79 -8.26 -11.64 4.24
N SER A 80 -7.46 -10.61 4.52
CA SER A 80 -6.86 -10.42 5.85
C SER A 80 -7.91 -10.03 6.89
N ALA A 81 -8.78 -9.08 6.57
CA ALA A 81 -9.88 -8.67 7.45
C ALA A 81 -10.85 -9.82 7.75
N MET A 82 -11.19 -10.62 6.73
CA MET A 82 -12.03 -11.82 6.89
C MET A 82 -11.38 -12.86 7.80
N ARG A 83 -10.06 -13.07 7.70
CA ARG A 83 -9.31 -13.96 8.59
C ARG A 83 -9.30 -13.47 10.03
N THR A 84 -9.13 -12.17 10.25
CA THR A 84 -9.02 -11.56 11.58
C THR A 84 -10.35 -11.50 12.35
N ARG A 85 -11.50 -11.78 11.71
CA ARG A 85 -12.84 -11.87 12.34
C ARG A 85 -13.19 -10.71 13.30
N GLY A 86 -12.69 -9.50 13.02
CA GLY A 86 -12.97 -8.32 13.84
C GLY A 86 -12.10 -8.16 15.10
N GLN A 87 -11.00 -8.90 15.25
CA GLN A 87 -9.94 -8.56 16.21
C GLN A 87 -9.20 -7.30 15.74
N THR A 88 -9.82 -6.14 15.93
CA THR A 88 -9.16 -4.84 15.79
C THR A 88 -8.50 -4.52 17.13
N ASP A 89 -7.19 -4.35 17.17
CA ASP A 89 -6.54 -3.81 18.35
C ASP A 89 -6.91 -2.33 18.48
N SER A 90 -7.73 -1.98 19.47
CA SER A 90 -8.04 -0.57 19.78
C SER A 90 -6.83 0.19 20.35
N ARG A 91 -5.63 -0.37 20.20
CA ARG A 91 -4.39 0.10 20.80
C ARG A 91 -3.81 1.21 19.92
N ASN A 92 -4.37 2.39 20.09
CA ASN A 92 -3.83 3.59 19.47
C ASN A 92 -2.45 3.89 20.07
N HIS A 93 -1.38 3.60 19.34
CA HIS A 93 0.00 3.93 19.73
C HIS A 93 0.33 5.42 19.50
N PHE A 94 -0.65 6.30 19.71
CA PHE A 94 -0.47 7.73 19.58
C PHE A 94 0.38 8.26 20.73
N THR A 95 1.66 8.52 20.44
CA THR A 95 2.53 9.19 21.41
C THR A 95 2.19 10.69 21.40
N HIS A 96 1.57 11.18 22.47
CA HIS A 96 1.29 12.61 22.62
C HIS A 96 2.60 13.43 22.62
N ARG A 97 2.83 14.22 21.56
CA ARG A 97 4.00 15.09 21.44
C ARG A 97 3.65 16.49 21.96
N SER A 98 4.33 16.91 23.02
CA SER A 98 4.24 18.27 23.56
C SER A 98 5.61 18.93 23.49
N LEU A 99 5.66 20.16 22.97
CA LEU A 99 6.87 20.99 22.94
C LEU A 99 7.43 21.23 24.36
N ASN A 100 6.56 21.22 25.37
CA ASN A 100 6.91 21.41 26.79
C ASN A 100 7.33 20.12 27.51
N ARG A 101 7.56 19.01 26.80
CA ARG A 101 7.96 17.73 27.43
C ARG A 101 9.31 17.85 28.15
N LYS A 102 10.26 18.60 27.58
CA LYS A 102 11.60 18.78 28.16
C LYS A 102 11.56 19.64 29.43
N THR A 103 10.88 20.78 29.37
CA THR A 103 10.70 21.71 30.48
C THR A 103 9.95 21.05 31.65
N ARG A 104 8.87 20.32 31.37
CA ARG A 104 8.13 19.54 32.38
C ARG A 104 8.98 18.46 33.05
N LYS A 105 9.79 17.72 32.28
CA LYS A 105 10.72 16.72 32.83
C LYS A 105 11.77 17.36 33.74
N GLN A 106 12.35 18.49 33.33
CA GLN A 106 13.33 19.21 34.15
C GLN A 106 12.70 19.75 35.44
N ALA A 107 11.49 20.30 35.37
CA ALA A 107 10.75 20.75 36.57
C ALA A 107 10.49 19.59 37.53
N HIS A 108 10.08 18.43 37.02
CA HIS A 108 9.90 17.21 37.82
C HIS A 108 11.21 16.76 38.50
N MET A 109 12.32 16.73 37.77
CA MET A 109 13.62 16.36 38.35
C MET A 109 14.08 17.35 39.43
N LYS A 110 13.84 18.65 39.22
CA LYS A 110 14.12 19.69 40.23
C LYS A 110 13.28 19.47 41.49
N ALA A 111 11.97 19.23 41.33
CA ALA A 111 11.07 18.94 42.44
C ALA A 111 11.49 17.67 43.19
N GLN A 112 11.86 16.59 42.48
CA GLN A 112 12.36 15.36 43.11
C GLN A 112 13.65 15.59 43.90
N LYS A 113 14.58 16.38 43.36
CA LYS A 113 15.82 16.72 44.06
C LYS A 113 15.55 17.53 45.33
N GLN A 114 14.64 18.51 45.27
CA GLN A 114 14.23 19.30 46.43
C GLN A 114 13.54 18.42 47.47
N ASN A 115 12.61 17.56 47.05
CA ASN A 115 11.94 16.62 47.94
C ASN A 115 12.92 15.67 48.63
N LYS A 116 13.96 15.20 47.93
CA LYS A 116 15.03 14.38 48.54
C LYS A 116 15.74 15.13 49.66
N VAL A 117 16.10 16.40 49.46
CA VAL A 117 16.73 17.24 50.48
C VAL A 117 15.80 17.46 51.68
N VAL A 118 14.51 17.69 51.43
CA VAL A 118 13.51 17.81 52.51
C VAL A 118 13.42 16.51 53.31
N LEU A 119 13.33 15.37 52.63
CA LEU A 119 13.29 14.05 53.26
C LEU A 119 14.53 13.74 54.11
N GLU A 120 15.72 14.15 53.67
CA GLU A 120 16.96 13.99 54.45
C GLU A 120 17.00 14.92 55.68
N ARG A 121 16.34 16.08 55.62
CA ARG A 121 16.26 17.04 56.73
C ARG A 121 15.22 16.67 57.78
N LEU A 122 14.11 16.04 57.39
CA LEU A 122 13.01 15.71 58.29
C LEU A 122 13.44 14.91 59.55
N PRO A 123 14.32 13.89 59.47
CA PRO A 123 14.78 13.15 60.64
C PRO A 123 15.75 13.94 61.52
N SER A 124 16.49 14.88 60.93
CA SER A 124 17.52 15.67 61.62
C SER A 124 16.95 16.92 62.29
N SER A 125 15.72 17.30 61.95
CA SER A 125 15.02 18.45 62.52
C SER A 125 14.28 18.02 63.78
N GLU A 126 14.60 18.63 64.93
CA GLU A 126 13.85 18.39 66.15
C GLU A 126 12.41 18.94 66.03
N PRO A 127 11.39 18.11 66.31
CA PRO A 127 10.01 18.59 66.41
C PRO A 127 9.86 19.56 67.59
N TRP A 128 9.29 20.75 67.36
CA TRP A 128 9.00 21.74 68.40
C TRP A 128 7.99 21.24 69.45
N TYR A 129 7.20 20.23 69.10
CA TYR A 129 6.27 19.53 69.98
C TYR A 129 6.52 18.03 69.87
N GLY A 130 6.55 17.32 71.00
CA GLY A 130 6.72 15.87 71.03
C GLY A 130 5.64 15.16 70.20
N ALA A 131 6.05 14.40 69.20
CA ALA A 131 5.19 13.80 68.18
C ALA A 131 4.10 12.85 68.74
N GLN A 132 4.22 12.43 70.00
CA GLN A 132 3.33 11.46 70.65
C GLN A 132 1.96 12.05 71.03
N ARG A 133 1.91 13.30 71.51
CA ARG A 133 0.65 13.93 71.99
C ARG A 133 -0.40 14.16 70.88
N PRO A 134 -0.05 14.68 69.68
CA PRO A 134 -1.02 14.90 68.61
C PRO A 134 -1.66 13.61 68.06
N TRP A 135 -0.93 12.49 68.03
CA TRP A 135 -1.48 11.19 67.59
C TRP A 135 -2.50 10.65 68.59
N GLU A 136 -2.22 10.81 69.88
CA GLU A 136 -3.13 10.44 70.96
C GLU A 136 -4.39 11.32 70.96
N ASP A 137 -4.24 12.63 70.77
CA ASP A 137 -5.36 13.59 70.68
C ASP A 137 -6.24 13.36 69.44
N TRP A 138 -5.64 13.05 68.28
CA TRP A 138 -6.38 12.65 67.09
C TRP A 138 -7.16 11.36 67.30
N ALA A 139 -6.52 10.33 67.88
CA ALA A 139 -7.17 9.05 68.19
C ALA A 139 -8.28 9.18 69.24
N ALA A 140 -8.15 10.12 70.18
CA ALA A 140 -9.19 10.45 71.15
C ALA A 140 -10.35 11.21 70.50
N THR A 141 -10.06 12.13 69.57
CA THR A 141 -11.08 12.90 68.84
C THR A 141 -11.84 12.03 67.84
N ALA A 142 -11.16 11.11 67.14
CA ALA A 142 -11.79 10.14 66.25
C ALA A 142 -12.72 9.16 67.01
N ARG A 143 -12.43 8.90 68.29
CA ARG A 143 -13.28 8.11 69.18
C ARG A 143 -14.44 8.89 69.80
N ARG A 144 -14.48 10.23 69.68
CA ARG A 144 -15.62 11.02 70.15
C ARG A 144 -16.78 10.88 69.16
N PRO A 145 -17.96 10.39 69.59
CA PRO A 145 -19.14 10.36 68.73
C PRO A 145 -19.50 11.79 68.31
N CYS A 146 -19.77 11.99 67.01
CA CYS A 146 -20.24 13.28 66.49
C CYS A 146 -21.53 13.69 67.21
N LYS A 147 -21.45 14.73 68.06
CA LYS A 147 -22.58 15.18 68.89
C LYS A 147 -23.64 15.99 68.13
N SER A 148 -23.50 16.18 66.81
CA SER A 148 -24.59 16.78 66.00
C SER A 148 -25.45 15.69 65.36
N ARG A 149 -26.17 14.93 66.20
CA ARG A 149 -27.40 14.27 65.77
C ARG A 149 -28.49 15.34 65.75
N ARG A 150 -28.54 16.17 64.71
CA ARG A 150 -29.79 16.91 64.42
C ARG A 150 -30.82 15.83 64.09
N THR A 151 -31.69 15.54 65.05
CA THR A 151 -32.80 14.61 64.86
C THR A 151 -33.72 15.21 63.81
N TRP A 152 -33.68 14.70 62.58
CA TRP A 152 -34.83 14.79 61.70
C TRP A 152 -35.95 13.98 62.37
N ARG A 153 -36.87 14.67 63.07
CA ARG A 153 -38.15 14.06 63.46
C ARG A 153 -38.85 13.67 62.16
N LYS A 154 -39.08 12.37 61.96
CA LYS A 154 -40.08 11.90 60.99
C LYS A 154 -41.43 12.51 61.41
N GLY A 155 -41.94 13.44 60.61
CA GLY A 155 -43.30 13.94 60.75
C GLY A 155 -44.29 12.79 60.63
N LYS A 156 -45.29 12.77 61.49
CA LYS A 156 -46.40 11.81 61.43
C LYS A 156 -47.15 11.99 60.11
N CYS A 157 -47.44 10.90 59.42
CA CYS A 157 -48.43 10.89 58.35
C CYS A 157 -49.78 11.28 58.97
N LEU A 158 -50.34 12.41 58.54
CA LEU A 158 -51.75 12.71 58.78
C LEU A 158 -52.58 11.83 57.84
N GLU A 159 -53.37 10.94 58.43
CA GLU A 159 -54.49 10.28 57.77
C GLU A 159 -55.49 11.35 57.36
N ASN A 160 -55.53 11.66 56.07
CA ASN A 160 -56.57 12.50 55.50
C ASN A 160 -57.67 11.59 54.96
N THR A 161 -58.69 11.40 55.79
CA THR A 161 -60.03 11.01 55.38
C THR A 161 -60.59 12.06 54.43
N TRP A 162 -60.90 11.66 53.20
CA TRP A 162 -61.79 12.41 52.32
C TRP A 162 -63.00 11.52 52.00
N LYS A 163 -64.17 11.99 52.43
CA LYS A 163 -65.48 11.66 51.85
C LYS A 163 -65.68 12.50 50.61
#